data_AF-A0AAD5XW64-F1
#
_entry.id   AF-A0AAD5XW64-F1
#
_cell.length_a   1.000
_cell.length_b   1.000
_cell.length_c   1.000
_cell.angle_alpha   90.00
_cell.angle_beta   90.00
_cell.angle_gamma   90.00
#
_symmetry.space_group_name_H-M   'P 1'
#
loop_
_entity.id
_entity.type
_entity.pdbx_description
1 polymer ?
#
loop_
_entity_poly.entity_id
_entity_poly.type
_entity_poly.pdbx_seq_one_letter_code
_entity_poly.pdbx_strand_id
1 'polypeptide(L)'
;MTEPKSKLSPEEQAANIEALALTEKELKDLIDDKKQIEKRLVDLETNLYNLETTYLEDTAGFGNIIKGFDSYLNGRAIDKRRSRFFETDRIFSNSSTTTQKSIDLKEREERELLLQQQNSENEFNENEHSPIPFNKKKKRNIDLDGTFNNLGENSDSNFTVSNKRKRQRVEDEQ
;
A
#
# COMPACT_ATOMS: atom_id res chain seq x y z
N MET A 1 -35.78 -38.78 -47.90
CA MET A 1 -35.73 -39.80 -46.84
C MET A 1 -35.13 -39.12 -45.62
N THR A 2 -35.99 -38.66 -44.70
CA THR A 2 -35.60 -37.97 -43.47
C THR A 2 -35.65 -39.00 -42.35
N GLU A 3 -34.50 -39.35 -41.78
CA GLU A 3 -34.43 -40.24 -40.63
C GLU A 3 -35.09 -39.59 -39.40
N PRO A 4 -35.93 -40.31 -38.65
CA PRO A 4 -36.45 -39.82 -37.39
C PRO A 4 -35.33 -39.88 -36.34
N LYS A 5 -35.03 -38.74 -35.69
CA LYS A 5 -34.19 -38.72 -34.48
C LYS A 5 -34.81 -39.67 -33.46
N SER A 6 -34.10 -40.76 -33.14
CA SER A 6 -34.47 -41.65 -32.05
C SER A 6 -34.57 -40.84 -30.76
N LYS A 7 -35.73 -40.91 -30.09
CA LYS A 7 -35.86 -40.39 -28.73
C LYS A 7 -34.96 -41.26 -27.85
N LEU A 8 -33.92 -40.67 -27.25
CA LEU A 8 -33.03 -41.35 -26.30
C LEU A 8 -33.86 -42.02 -25.19
N SER A 9 -33.43 -43.19 -24.74
CA SER A 9 -34.07 -43.91 -23.64
C SER A 9 -34.12 -43.04 -22.38
N PRO A 10 -35.18 -43.09 -21.55
CA PRO A 10 -35.23 -42.40 -20.26
C PRO A 10 -34.02 -42.71 -19.37
N GLU A 11 -33.46 -43.92 -19.48
CA GLU A 11 -32.28 -44.37 -18.75
C GLU A 11 -31.00 -43.67 -19.22
N GLU A 12 -30.83 -43.48 -20.53
CA GLU A 12 -29.71 -42.73 -21.12
C GLU A 12 -29.81 -41.23 -20.83
N GLN A 13 -31.03 -40.69 -20.75
CA GLN A 13 -31.25 -39.29 -20.34
C GLN A 13 -30.90 -39.08 -18.86
N ALA A 14 -31.28 -40.00 -17.97
CA ALA A 14 -30.92 -39.94 -16.56
C ALA A 14 -29.40 -40.06 -16.35
N ALA A 15 -28.74 -40.99 -17.06
CA ALA A 15 -27.29 -41.14 -17.02
C ALA A 15 -26.56 -39.89 -17.52
N ASN A 16 -27.06 -39.23 -18.58
CA ASN A 16 -26.50 -37.96 -19.05
C ASN A 16 -26.70 -36.80 -18.06
N ILE A 17 -27.84 -36.74 -17.38
CA ILE A 17 -28.09 -35.72 -16.35
C ILE A 17 -27.16 -35.94 -15.15
N GLU A 18 -26.95 -37.20 -14.74
CA GLU A 18 -26.02 -37.55 -13.67
C GLU A 18 -24.56 -37.23 -14.06
N ALA A 19 -24.14 -37.58 -15.28
CA ALA A 19 -22.83 -37.24 -15.80
C ALA A 19 -22.62 -35.71 -15.86
N LEU A 20 -23.64 -34.97 -16.30
CA LEU A 20 -23.62 -33.51 -16.32
C LEU A 20 -23.45 -32.96 -14.89
N ALA A 21 -24.25 -33.43 -13.93
CA ALA A 21 -24.15 -32.99 -12.53
C ALA A 21 -22.78 -33.31 -11.91
N LEU A 22 -22.18 -34.45 -12.26
CA LEU A 22 -20.82 -34.79 -11.85
C LEU A 22 -19.79 -33.83 -12.43
N THR A 23 -19.88 -33.52 -13.73
CA THR A 23 -18.97 -32.56 -14.38
C THR A 23 -19.14 -31.13 -13.85
N GLU A 24 -20.36 -30.71 -13.52
CA GLU A 24 -20.62 -29.41 -12.89
C GLU A 24 -19.98 -29.32 -11.51
N LYS A 25 -20.06 -30.40 -10.73
CA LYS A 25 -19.41 -30.48 -9.42
C LYS A 25 -17.89 -30.42 -9.55
N GLU A 26 -17.31 -31.23 -10.44
CA GLU A 26 -15.86 -31.23 -10.68
C GLU A 26 -15.36 -29.86 -11.12
N LEU A 27 -16.10 -29.20 -12.03
CA LEU A 27 -15.77 -27.85 -12.46
C LEU A 27 -15.78 -26.85 -11.31
N LYS A 28 -16.77 -26.94 -10.40
CA LYS A 28 -16.83 -26.09 -9.23
C LYS A 28 -15.63 -26.30 -8.30
N ASP A 29 -15.31 -27.55 -8.02
CA ASP A 29 -14.17 -27.91 -7.16
C ASP A 29 -12.85 -27.36 -7.75
N LEU A 30 -12.64 -27.51 -9.06
CA LEU A 30 -11.48 -26.95 -9.77
C LEU A 30 -11.41 -25.42 -9.72
N ILE A 31 -12.55 -24.73 -9.80
CA ILE A 31 -12.60 -23.27 -9.70
C ILE A 31 -12.21 -22.82 -8.29
N ASP A 32 -12.68 -23.50 -7.26
CA ASP A 32 -12.39 -23.14 -5.87
C ASP A 32 -10.91 -23.44 -5.53
N ASP A 33 -10.37 -24.56 -6.02
CA ASP A 33 -8.94 -24.88 -5.91
C ASP A 33 -8.07 -23.85 -6.64
N LYS A 34 -8.46 -23.45 -7.86
CA LYS A 34 -7.77 -22.39 -8.61
C LYS A 34 -7.72 -21.10 -7.81
N LYS A 35 -8.85 -20.64 -7.25
CA LYS A 35 -8.88 -19.42 -6.41
C LYS A 35 -7.98 -19.53 -5.20
N GLN A 36 -7.93 -20.71 -4.56
CA GLN A 36 -7.07 -20.93 -3.41
C GLN A 36 -5.59 -20.84 -3.77
N ILE A 37 -5.20 -21.42 -4.92
CA ILE A 37 -3.83 -21.35 -5.42
C ILE A 37 -3.48 -19.91 -5.79
N GLU A 38 -4.36 -19.19 -6.48
CA GLU A 38 -4.14 -17.78 -6.83
C GLU A 38 -3.93 -16.92 -5.58
N LYS A 39 -4.74 -17.12 -4.53
CA LYS A 39 -4.54 -16.42 -3.26
C LYS A 39 -3.18 -16.72 -2.62
N ARG A 40 -2.80 -18.00 -2.55
CA ARG A 40 -1.49 -18.40 -2.01
C ARG A 40 -0.34 -17.82 -2.81
N LEU A 41 -0.48 -17.74 -4.14
CA LEU A 41 0.52 -17.16 -5.02
C LEU A 41 0.73 -15.67 -4.68
N VAL A 42 -0.36 -14.92 -4.55
CA VAL A 42 -0.32 -13.49 -4.16
C VAL A 42 0.40 -13.30 -2.83
N ASP A 43 0.05 -14.12 -1.82
CA ASP A 43 0.68 -14.04 -0.50
C ASP A 43 2.19 -14.37 -0.57
N LEU A 44 2.59 -15.39 -1.33
CA LEU A 44 3.99 -15.77 -1.49
C LEU A 44 4.81 -14.70 -2.21
N GLU A 45 4.30 -14.15 -3.32
CA GLU A 45 5.00 -13.12 -4.08
C GLU A 45 5.17 -11.83 -3.27
N THR A 46 4.15 -11.45 -2.49
CA THR A 46 4.24 -10.28 -1.62
C THR A 46 5.25 -10.50 -0.49
N ASN A 47 5.24 -11.68 0.12
CA ASN A 47 6.21 -12.04 1.15
C ASN A 47 7.64 -12.05 0.61
N LEU A 48 7.84 -12.58 -0.60
CA LEU A 48 9.13 -12.60 -1.26
C LEU A 48 9.67 -11.17 -1.50
N TYR A 49 8.82 -10.28 -2.01
CA TYR A 49 9.16 -8.88 -2.22
C TYR A 49 9.56 -8.16 -0.92
N ASN A 50 8.84 -8.42 0.17
CA ASN A 50 9.14 -7.86 1.48
C ASN A 50 10.47 -8.39 2.04
N LEU A 51 10.70 -9.70 1.95
CA LEU A 51 11.94 -10.34 2.38
C LEU A 51 13.15 -9.84 1.60
N GLU A 52 13.01 -9.64 0.29
CA GLU A 52 14.06 -9.04 -0.53
C GLU A 52 14.41 -7.63 -0.07
N THR A 53 13.41 -6.81 0.28
CA THR A 53 13.66 -5.46 0.79
C THR A 53 14.54 -5.51 2.03
N THR A 54 14.12 -6.27 3.04
CA THR A 54 14.87 -6.43 4.29
C THR A 54 16.26 -7.01 4.03
N TYR A 55 16.38 -8.03 3.17
CA TYR A 55 17.66 -8.65 2.85
C TYR A 55 18.62 -7.66 2.19
N LEU A 56 18.17 -6.88 1.20
CA LEU A 56 19.00 -5.93 0.49
C LEU A 56 19.40 -4.73 1.35
N GLU A 57 18.52 -4.29 2.25
CA GLU A 57 18.80 -3.24 3.23
C GLU A 57 19.85 -3.67 4.26
N ASP A 58 19.67 -4.86 4.86
CA ASP A 58 20.54 -5.36 5.91
C ASP A 58 21.94 -5.73 5.40
N THR A 59 22.02 -6.28 4.20
CA THR A 59 23.29 -6.79 3.62
C THR A 59 24.09 -5.76 2.83
N ALA A 60 23.56 -4.54 2.70
CA ALA A 60 24.06 -3.52 1.79
C ALA A 60 25.57 -3.21 1.98
N GLY A 61 26.06 -3.24 3.22
CA GLY A 61 27.44 -2.88 3.58
C GLY A 61 28.48 -4.01 3.58
N PHE A 62 28.04 -5.27 3.65
CA PHE A 62 28.94 -6.42 3.85
C PHE A 62 29.09 -7.26 2.58
N GLY A 63 28.12 -7.20 1.67
CA GLY A 63 28.05 -8.05 0.48
C GLY A 63 26.82 -8.95 0.52
N ASN A 64 26.34 -9.32 -0.66
CA ASN A 64 25.13 -10.12 -0.82
C ASN A 64 25.18 -10.95 -2.10
N ILE A 65 24.19 -11.81 -2.31
CA ILE A 65 24.14 -12.74 -3.45
C ILE A 65 24.14 -12.01 -4.80
N ILE A 66 23.73 -10.74 -4.82
CA ILE A 66 23.54 -9.97 -6.05
C ILE A 66 24.82 -9.24 -6.46
N LYS A 67 25.50 -8.64 -5.49
CA LYS A 67 26.72 -7.83 -5.71
C LYS A 67 28.01 -8.59 -5.38
N GLY A 68 27.90 -9.77 -4.78
CA GLY A 68 29.01 -10.60 -4.33
C GLY A 68 29.47 -10.31 -2.90
N PHE A 69 30.39 -11.15 -2.41
CA PHE A 69 30.95 -11.11 -1.06
C PHE A 69 32.41 -10.64 -1.01
N ASP A 70 32.95 -10.08 -2.09
CA ASP A 70 34.36 -9.64 -2.15
C ASP A 70 34.72 -8.62 -1.06
N SER A 71 33.76 -7.78 -0.66
CA SER A 71 33.98 -6.77 0.38
C SER A 71 34.06 -7.38 1.78
N TYR A 72 33.29 -8.43 2.04
CA TYR A 72 33.39 -9.25 3.24
C TYR A 72 34.76 -9.92 3.36
N LEU A 73 35.24 -10.53 2.26
CA LEU A 73 36.52 -11.26 2.23
C LEU A 73 37.74 -10.34 2.38
N ASN A 74 37.67 -9.14 1.78
CA ASN A 74 38.79 -8.20 1.79
C ASN A 74 38.80 -7.25 3.00
N GLY A 75 37.86 -7.39 3.95
CA GLY A 75 37.75 -6.54 5.14
C GLY A 75 37.49 -5.07 4.84
N ARG A 76 37.02 -4.75 3.63
CA ARG A 76 36.72 -3.37 3.20
C ARG A 76 35.22 -3.16 3.30
N ALA A 77 34.78 -2.37 4.27
CA ALA A 77 33.38 -1.94 4.34
C ALA A 77 33.01 -1.17 3.06
N ILE A 78 31.92 -1.56 2.41
CA ILE A 78 31.42 -0.83 1.24
C ILE A 78 30.92 0.53 1.71
N ASP A 79 31.36 1.59 1.02
CA ASP A 79 30.91 2.95 1.28
C ASP A 79 29.38 3.01 1.11
N LYS A 80 28.64 3.43 2.14
CA LYS A 80 27.16 3.39 2.17
C LYS A 80 26.51 4.12 0.98
N ARG A 81 27.23 5.03 0.34
CA ARG A 81 26.79 5.71 -0.90
C ARG A 81 26.78 4.82 -2.14
N ARG A 82 27.67 3.83 -2.22
CA ARG A 82 27.69 2.76 -3.24
C ARG A 82 26.73 1.61 -2.92
N SER A 83 26.19 1.60 -1.69
CA SER A 83 25.39 0.54 -1.09
C SER A 83 23.88 0.65 -1.36
N ARG A 84 23.42 1.66 -2.10
CA ARG A 84 21.99 1.77 -2.46
C ARG A 84 21.60 0.57 -3.32
N PHE A 85 20.49 -0.08 -2.98
CA PHE A 85 19.88 -1.10 -3.84
C PHE A 85 18.86 -0.43 -4.76
N PHE A 86 18.64 -1.06 -5.91
CA PHE A 86 17.68 -0.61 -6.92
C PHE A 86 16.61 -1.68 -7.13
N GLU A 87 15.51 -1.31 -7.76
CA GLU A 87 14.43 -2.25 -8.09
C GLU A 87 14.91 -3.38 -9.03
N THR A 88 15.88 -3.08 -9.89
CA THR A 88 16.55 -4.08 -10.73
C THR A 88 17.33 -5.13 -9.93
N ASP A 89 17.71 -4.82 -8.69
CA ASP A 89 18.41 -5.75 -7.81
C ASP A 89 17.42 -6.78 -7.21
N ARG A 90 16.10 -6.67 -7.38
CA ARG A 90 15.13 -7.64 -6.84
C ARG A 90 14.99 -8.87 -7.72
N ILE A 91 16.06 -9.64 -7.86
CA ILE A 91 16.12 -10.75 -8.82
C ILE A 91 15.08 -11.85 -8.59
N PHE A 92 14.60 -12.05 -7.34
CA PHE A 92 13.59 -13.06 -7.04
C PHE A 92 12.18 -12.54 -7.38
N SER A 93 11.83 -11.30 -7.00
CA SER A 93 10.57 -10.70 -7.46
C SER A 93 10.52 -10.54 -8.98
N ASN A 94 11.63 -10.10 -9.59
CA ASN A 94 11.74 -9.92 -11.04
C ASN A 94 11.73 -11.25 -11.81
N SER A 95 11.84 -12.39 -11.13
CA SER A 95 11.69 -13.71 -11.76
C SER A 95 10.24 -14.08 -12.07
N SER A 96 9.27 -13.35 -11.48
CA SER A 96 7.85 -13.53 -11.75
C SER A 96 7.24 -12.29 -12.40
N THR A 97 6.43 -12.51 -13.44
CA THR A 97 5.71 -11.43 -14.13
C THR A 97 4.45 -10.98 -13.37
N THR A 98 4.01 -11.74 -12.38
CA THR A 98 2.79 -11.46 -11.60
C THR A 98 3.06 -10.71 -10.31
N THR A 99 4.31 -10.60 -9.85
CA THR A 99 4.65 -10.00 -8.55
C THR A 99 4.09 -8.59 -8.36
N GLN A 100 4.22 -7.70 -9.34
CA GLN A 100 3.66 -6.35 -9.23
C GLN A 100 2.15 -6.36 -9.02
N LYS A 101 1.43 -7.24 -9.74
CA LYS A 101 -0.02 -7.38 -9.57
C LYS A 101 -0.37 -7.90 -8.19
N SER A 102 0.41 -8.84 -7.67
CA SER A 102 0.22 -9.40 -6.33
C SER A 102 0.41 -8.34 -5.24
N ILE A 103 1.42 -7.48 -5.38
CA ILE A 103 1.64 -6.34 -4.49
C ILE A 103 0.45 -5.37 -4.56
N ASP A 104 0.02 -4.97 -5.76
CA ASP A 104 -1.10 -4.05 -5.95
C ASP A 104 -2.40 -4.61 -5.34
N LEU A 105 -2.64 -5.92 -5.48
CA LEU A 105 -3.78 -6.62 -4.87
C LEU A 105 -3.68 -6.59 -3.35
N LYS A 106 -2.50 -6.86 -2.77
CA LYS A 106 -2.31 -6.85 -1.33
C LYS A 106 -2.49 -5.46 -0.72
N GLU A 107 -1.95 -4.43 -1.36
CA GLU A 107 -2.13 -3.03 -0.94
C GLU A 107 -3.61 -2.61 -0.99
N ARG A 108 -4.36 -3.13 -1.96
CA ARG A 108 -5.80 -2.90 -2.04
C ARG A 108 -6.54 -3.61 -0.90
N GLU A 109 -6.25 -4.88 -0.64
CA GLU A 109 -6.82 -5.62 0.49
C GLU A 109 -6.57 -4.89 1.81
N GLU A 110 -5.34 -4.43 2.04
CA GLU A 110 -4.97 -3.69 3.26
C GLU A 110 -5.73 -2.37 3.39
N ARG A 111 -5.85 -1.60 2.30
CA ARG A 111 -6.65 -0.36 2.30
C ARG A 111 -8.12 -0.62 2.61
N GLU A 112 -8.71 -1.66 2.04
CA GLU A 112 -10.10 -2.02 2.29
C GLU A 112 -10.32 -2.40 3.77
N LEU A 113 -9.38 -3.13 4.38
CA LEU A 113 -9.41 -3.48 5.81
C LEU A 113 -9.29 -2.23 6.71
N LEU A 114 -8.42 -1.29 6.36
CA LEU A 114 -8.25 -0.02 7.09
C LEU A 114 -9.54 0.82 7.09
N LEU A 115 -10.23 0.90 5.94
CA LEU A 115 -11.50 1.62 5.82
C LEU A 115 -12.61 0.97 6.65
N GLN A 116 -12.65 -0.37 6.69
CA GLN A 116 -13.62 -1.09 7.51
C GLN A 116 -13.39 -0.84 9.01
N GLN A 117 -12.14 -0.79 9.45
CA GLN A 117 -11.80 -0.49 10.84
C GLN A 117 -12.20 0.94 11.23
N GLN A 118 -11.94 1.94 10.38
CA GLN A 118 -12.34 3.34 10.65
C GLN A 118 -13.85 3.54 10.72
N ASN A 119 -14.63 2.86 9.87
CA ASN A 119 -16.09 2.92 9.93
C ASN A 119 -16.64 2.30 11.22
N SER A 120 -15.98 1.24 11.73
CA SER A 120 -16.33 0.59 12.99
C SER A 120 -16.08 1.50 14.21
N GLU A 121 -15.05 2.36 14.16
CA GLU A 121 -14.73 3.30 15.24
C GLU A 121 -15.64 4.54 15.25
N ASN A 122 -16.17 4.95 14.09
CA ASN A 122 -17.09 6.09 13.99
C ASN A 122 -18.51 5.78 14.46
N GLU A 123 -18.99 4.53 14.34
CA GLU A 123 -20.33 4.13 14.80
C GLU A 123 -20.47 4.08 16.34
N PHE A 124 -19.37 4.12 17.10
CA PHE A 124 -19.41 4.19 18.57
C PHE A 124 -19.43 5.63 19.14
N ASN A 125 -19.25 6.67 18.32
CA ASN A 125 -19.15 8.06 18.80
C ASN A 125 -20.40 8.94 18.53
N GLU A 126 -21.45 8.44 17.85
CA GLU A 126 -22.67 9.23 17.58
C GLU A 126 -23.78 9.10 18.65
N ASN A 127 -23.56 8.35 19.74
CA ASN A 127 -24.60 8.13 20.78
C ASN A 127 -24.37 8.86 22.12
N GLU A 128 -23.54 9.92 22.17
CA GLU A 128 -23.39 10.75 23.38
C GLU A 128 -23.19 12.24 23.02
N HIS A 129 -24.14 12.86 22.29
CA HIS A 129 -24.36 14.31 22.41
C HIS A 129 -25.79 14.69 22.05
N SER A 130 -26.67 14.71 23.06
CA SER A 130 -27.88 15.54 22.99
C SER A 130 -27.46 17.01 22.78
N PRO A 131 -28.07 17.75 21.85
CA PRO A 131 -27.81 19.19 21.75
C PRO A 131 -28.39 19.86 22.99
N ILE A 132 -27.52 20.34 23.88
CA ILE A 132 -27.93 21.17 25.01
C ILE A 132 -28.54 22.48 24.45
N PRO A 133 -29.78 22.84 24.78
CA PRO A 133 -30.37 24.08 24.31
C PRO A 133 -29.73 25.26 25.05
N PHE A 134 -28.94 26.06 24.33
CA PHE A 134 -28.43 27.34 24.84
C PHE A 134 -29.58 28.32 25.05
N ASN A 135 -29.97 28.51 26.32
CA ASN A 135 -30.91 29.53 26.74
C ASN A 135 -30.29 30.93 26.54
N LYS A 136 -30.76 31.67 25.52
CA LYS A 136 -30.46 33.09 25.36
C LYS A 136 -31.12 33.89 26.50
N LYS A 137 -30.38 34.20 27.57
CA LYS A 137 -30.79 35.23 28.53
C LYS A 137 -30.14 36.59 28.21
N LYS A 138 -31.04 37.56 28.19
CA LYS A 138 -30.94 38.96 27.82
C LYS A 138 -29.97 39.77 28.71
N LYS A 139 -29.34 40.75 28.06
CA LYS A 139 -28.50 41.87 28.56
C LYS A 139 -28.77 42.36 29.99
N ARG A 140 -27.70 42.68 30.71
CA ARG A 140 -27.63 43.87 31.59
C ARG A 140 -26.28 44.56 31.38
N ASN A 141 -26.33 45.83 30.97
CA ASN A 141 -25.21 46.77 30.98
C ASN A 141 -24.91 47.16 32.42
N ILE A 142 -23.63 47.17 32.80
CA ILE A 142 -23.11 47.96 33.92
C ILE A 142 -21.73 48.45 33.47
N ASP A 143 -21.66 49.71 33.07
CA ASP A 143 -20.42 50.48 32.99
C ASP A 143 -19.91 50.70 34.42
N LEU A 144 -18.58 50.60 34.65
CA LEU A 144 -17.81 51.36 35.65
C LEU A 144 -16.35 50.84 35.73
N ASP A 145 -15.44 51.69 35.25
CA ASP A 145 -14.08 52.00 35.72
C ASP A 145 -13.11 50.90 36.20
N GLY A 146 -11.87 50.93 35.67
CA GLY A 146 -10.72 50.27 36.30
C GLY A 146 -9.75 49.54 35.36
N THR A 147 -8.78 50.31 34.84
CA THR A 147 -7.36 49.96 34.58
C THR A 147 -6.93 48.50 34.82
N PHE A 148 -6.27 47.83 33.85
CA PHE A 148 -4.88 47.34 34.00
C PHE A 148 -4.28 46.74 32.71
N ASN A 149 -2.95 46.88 32.63
CA ASN A 149 -2.00 46.76 31.52
C ASN A 149 -1.71 45.35 30.95
N ASN A 150 -1.54 45.31 29.61
CA ASN A 150 -0.31 45.01 28.83
C ASN A 150 0.46 43.66 28.93
N LEU A 151 1.10 43.32 27.78
CA LEU A 151 2.14 42.31 27.44
C LEU A 151 1.57 40.98 26.86
N GLY A 152 1.75 40.62 25.57
CA GLY A 152 3.00 40.44 24.80
C GLY A 152 3.31 38.91 24.79
N GLU A 153 3.65 38.18 23.73
CA GLU A 153 4.21 38.42 22.40
C GLU A 153 3.87 37.20 21.48
N ASN A 154 3.66 37.45 20.19
CA ASN A 154 3.64 36.44 19.12
C ASN A 154 5.01 36.40 18.45
N SER A 155 5.55 35.22 18.13
CA SER A 155 6.77 35.07 17.32
C SER A 155 6.58 34.06 16.18
N ASP A 156 6.21 34.57 15.00
CA ASP A 156 6.42 33.90 13.71
C ASP A 156 7.80 34.33 13.18
N SER A 157 8.69 33.37 12.89
CA SER A 157 10.01 33.65 12.32
C SER A 157 10.10 33.22 10.85
N ASN A 158 10.67 34.14 10.07
CA ASN A 158 10.62 34.24 8.62
C ASN A 158 11.64 33.36 7.87
N PHE A 159 11.23 32.95 6.68
CA PHE A 159 12.00 32.32 5.61
C PHE A 159 12.91 33.35 4.90
N THR A 160 14.23 33.12 4.87
CA THR A 160 15.19 33.95 4.10
C THR A 160 15.74 33.21 2.88
N VAL A 161 15.46 33.74 1.69
CA VAL A 161 16.04 33.32 0.39
C VAL A 161 17.31 34.13 0.11
N SER A 162 18.43 33.45 -0.15
CA SER A 162 19.71 34.07 -0.52
C SER A 162 19.89 34.13 -2.03
N ASN A 163 20.01 35.35 -2.57
CA ASN A 163 20.45 35.62 -3.95
C ASN A 163 21.96 35.90 -3.98
N LYS A 164 22.75 35.15 -4.76
CA LYS A 164 24.15 35.50 -5.09
C LYS A 164 24.32 35.75 -6.58
N ARG A 165 24.68 36.99 -6.90
CA ARG A 165 24.92 37.55 -8.24
C ARG A 165 26.28 37.11 -8.81
N LYS A 166 26.27 36.89 -10.13
CA LYS A 166 27.37 36.57 -11.06
C LYS A 166 28.32 37.78 -11.20
N ARG A 167 29.65 37.59 -11.03
CA ARG A 167 30.67 38.61 -11.36
C ARG A 167 31.26 38.32 -12.74
N GLN A 168 31.19 39.30 -13.63
CA GLN A 168 31.76 39.30 -14.98
C GLN A 168 33.09 40.06 -14.91
N ARG A 169 34.17 39.46 -15.43
CA ARG A 169 35.53 40.01 -15.43
C ARG A 169 35.70 40.80 -16.74
N VAL A 170 36.11 42.06 -16.63
CA VAL A 170 36.42 42.97 -17.75
C VAL A 170 37.90 42.82 -18.09
N GLU A 171 38.19 42.94 -19.40
CA GLU A 171 39.50 42.81 -20.06
C GLU A 171 40.44 43.96 -19.70
N ASP A 172 41.75 43.68 -19.64
CA ASP A 172 42.81 44.67 -19.55
C ASP A 172 43.47 44.82 -20.95
N GLU A 173 43.39 46.02 -21.51
CA GLU A 173 44.26 46.52 -22.59
C GLU A 173 45.57 47.04 -21.98
N GLN A 174 46.71 46.51 -22.45
CA GLN A 174 47.93 47.25 -22.85
C GLN A 174 49.00 46.28 -23.36
#